data_AF-A0A2G5W5D5-F1
#
_entry.id   AF-A0A2G5W5D5-F1
#
_cell.length_a   1.000
_cell.length_b   1.000
_cell.length_c   1.000
_cell.angle_alpha   90.00
_cell.angle_beta   90.00
_cell.angle_gamma   90.00
#
_symmetry.space_group_name_H-M   'P 1'
#
loop_
_entity.id
_entity.type
_entity.pdbx_description
1 polymer ?
#
loop_
_entity_poly.entity_id
_entity_poly.type
_entity_poly.pdbx_seq_one_letter_code
_entity_poly.pdbx_strand_id
1 'polypeptide(L)' 'MYMANDGSISKRRIKVLQVRETSFRAYCFLRKSKRTFLIDNVLVAVPVIQKEKVVL' A
#
# COMPACT_ATOMS: atom_id res chain seq x y z
N MET A 1 6.76 3.25 -0.40
CA MET A 1 6.62 4.36 -1.36
C MET A 1 6.10 3.79 -2.67
N TYR A 2 5.29 4.54 -3.39
CA TYR A 2 4.71 4.15 -4.69
C TYR A 2 4.89 5.29 -5.69
N MET A 3 5.33 4.98 -6.90
CA MET A 3 5.46 5.92 -8.01
C MET A 3 4.24 5.84 -8.93
N ALA A 4 3.57 6.95 -9.17
CA ALA A 4 2.51 7.02 -10.17
C ALA A 4 3.10 7.18 -11.58
N ASN A 5 2.26 7.02 -12.61
CA ASN A 5 2.70 7.06 -14.01
C ASN A 5 3.22 8.43 -14.44
N ASP A 6 2.85 9.49 -13.73
CA ASP A 6 3.37 10.86 -13.90
C ASP A 6 4.71 11.09 -13.19
N GLY A 7 5.33 10.04 -12.63
CA GLY A 7 6.55 10.11 -11.85
C GLY A 7 6.36 10.56 -10.40
N SER A 8 5.14 10.95 -9.99
CA SER A 8 4.90 11.41 -8.62
C SER A 8 5.05 10.28 -7.61
N ILE A 9 5.88 10.51 -6.58
CA ILE A 9 6.11 9.53 -5.51
C ILE A 9 5.24 9.86 -4.31
N SER A 10 4.60 8.84 -3.75
CA SER A 10 3.74 8.98 -2.58
C SER A 10 3.97 7.87 -1.55
N LYS A 11 3.92 8.25 -0.26
CA LYS A 11 3.80 7.29 0.84
C LYS A 11 2.32 6.89 0.97
N ARG A 12 2.02 5.61 0.80
CA ARG A 12 0.65 5.09 0.85
C ARG A 12 0.51 4.07 1.95
N ARG A 13 -0.40 4.34 2.89
CA ARG A 13 -0.95 3.32 3.78
C ARG A 13 -2.08 2.62 3.04
N ILE A 14 -2.01 1.30 2.95
CA ILE A 14 -2.99 0.49 2.24
C ILE A 14 -3.35 -0.76 3.06
N LYS A 15 -4.50 -1.35 2.78
CA LYS A 15 -4.85 -2.71 3.18
C LYS A 15 -4.93 -3.56 1.92
N VAL A 16 -4.00 -4.50 1.74
CA VAL A 16 -4.01 -5.43 0.60
C VAL A 16 -5.24 -6.32 0.71
N LEU A 17 -5.95 -6.50 -0.40
CA LEU A 17 -7.19 -7.28 -0.50
C LEU A 17 -7.00 -8.53 -1.37
N GLN A 18 -6.27 -8.39 -2.47
CA GLN A 18 -5.98 -9.48 -3.40
C GLN A 18 -4.64 -9.21 -4.08
N VAL A 19 -3.78 -10.22 -4.16
CA VAL A 19 -2.54 -10.17 -4.94
C VAL A 19 -2.74 -10.96 -6.23
N ARG A 20 -2.21 -10.43 -7.33
CA ARG A 20 -2.12 -11.06 -8.65
C ARG A 20 -0.65 -11.02 -9.07
N GLU A 21 -0.35 -11.62 -10.21
CA GLU A 21 1.01 -11.76 -10.72
C GLU A 21 1.77 -10.42 -10.87
N THR A 22 1.13 -9.40 -11.44
CA THR A 22 1.76 -8.10 -11.74
C THR A 22 1.18 -6.93 -10.94
N SER A 23 0.13 -7.19 -10.16
CA SER A 23 -0.59 -6.13 -9.46
C SER A 23 -1.27 -6.65 -8.20
N PHE A 24 -1.69 -5.73 -7.34
CA PHE A 24 -2.53 -6.05 -6.20
C PHE A 24 -3.66 -5.05 -6.05
N ARG A 25 -4.82 -5.53 -5.63
CA ARG A 25 -5.95 -4.70 -5.23
C ARG A 25 -5.81 -4.39 -3.74
N ALA A 26 -5.93 -3.12 -3.39
CA ALA A 26 -5.86 -2.67 -2.01
C ALA A 26 -6.85 -1.55 -1.74
N TYR A 27 -7.32 -1.45 -0.49
CA TYR A 27 -7.98 -0.24 -0.01
C TYR A 27 -6.91 0.81 0.30
N CYS A 28 -6.99 1.96 -0.37
CA CYS A 28 -6.05 3.06 -0.22
C CYS A 28 -6.62 4.08 0.78
N PHE A 29 -6.01 4.22 1.95
CA PHE A 29 -6.49 5.12 2.99
C PHE A 29 -6.40 6.60 2.58
N LEU A 30 -5.41 6.96 1.76
CA LEU A 30 -5.26 8.32 1.23
C LEU A 30 -6.44 8.74 0.33
N ARG A 31 -6.96 7.81 -0.47
CA ARG A 31 -8.05 8.08 -1.44
C ARG A 31 -9.41 7.54 -1.00
N LYS A 32 -9.47 6.92 0.18
CA LYS A 32 -10.67 6.29 0.77
C LYS A 32 -11.41 5.35 -0.20
N SER A 33 -10.69 4.65 -1.06
CA SER A 33 -11.26 3.82 -2.13
C SER A 33 -10.40 2.59 -2.43
N LYS A 34 -11.02 1.56 -3.05
CA LYS A 34 -10.33 0.38 -3.57
C LYS A 34 -9.62 0.74 -4.87
N ARG A 35 -8.32 0.46 -4.97
CA ARG A 35 -7.52 0.68 -6.19
C ARG A 35 -6.60 -0.49 -6.49
N THR A 36 -6.25 -0.63 -7.76
CA THR A 36 -5.21 -1.55 -8.21
C THR A 36 -3.89 -0.81 -8.26
N PHE A 37 -2.84 -1.47 -7.78
CA PHE A 37 -1.46 -0.99 -7.76
C PHE A 37 -0.60 -1.97 -8.55
N LEU A 38 0.26 -1.45 -9.42
CA LEU A 38 1.24 -2.26 -10.13
C LEU A 38 2.41 -2.56 -9.19
N ILE A 39 2.91 -3.80 -9.20
CA ILE A 39 4.03 -4.21 -8.35
C ILE A 39 5.29 -3.45 -8.75
N ASP A 40 5.53 -3.27 -10.05
CA ASP A 40 6.71 -2.56 -10.59
C ASP A 40 6.79 -1.09 -10.15
N ASN A 41 5.65 -0.50 -9.79
CA ASN A 41 5.58 0.88 -9.30
C ASN A 41 5.83 1.00 -7.78
N VAL A 42 6.05 -0.11 -7.08
CA VAL A 42 6.35 -0.13 -5.64
C VAL A 42 7.85 0.02 -5.43
N LEU A 43 8.26 1.18 -4.92
CA LEU A 43 9.66 1.46 -4.61
C LEU A 43 10.11 0.85 -3.27
N VAL A 44 9.19 0.77 -2.31
CA VAL A 44 9.44 0.13 -1.01
C VAL A 44 8.12 -0.22 -0.33
N ALA A 45 8.05 -1.39 0.30
CA ALA A 45 6.91 -1.84 1.10
C ALA A 45 7.37 -2.21 2.51
N VAL A 46 6.66 -1.72 3.52
CA VAL A 46 6.93 -2.02 4.93
C VAL A 46 5.60 -2.38 5.59
N PRO A 47 5.53 -3.49 6.35
CA PRO A 47 4.31 -3.85 7.06
C PRO A 47 4.00 -2.84 8.17
N VAL A 48 2.71 -2.57 8.39
CA VAL A 48 2.26 -1.80 9.55
C VAL A 48 2.01 -2.79 10.69
N ILE A 49 2.98 -2.91 11.59
CA ILE A 49 2.90 -3.78 12.77
C ILE A 49 2.26 -2.96 13.89
N GLN A 50 1.12 -3.43 14.41
CA GLN A 50 0.60 -2.91 15.67
C GLN A 50 1.33 -3.63 16.81
N LYS A 51 2.13 -2.89 17.57
CA LYS A 51 2.65 -3.42 18.83
C LYS A 51 1.48 -3.49 19.82
N GLU A 52 1.30 -4.64 20.47
CA GLU A 52 0.35 -4.75 21.58
C GLU A 52 0.70 -3.69 22.62
N LYS A 53 -0.34 -3.05 23.18
CA LYS A 53 -0.12 -2.19 24.34
C LYS A 53 0.28 -3.10 25.49
N VAL A 54 1.48 -2.89 26.03
CA VAL A 54 1.83 -3.47 27.33
C VAL A 54 0.84 -2.88 28.33
N VAL A 55 -0.10 -3.69 28.78
CA VAL A 55 -0.92 -3.36 29.95
C VAL A 55 -0.06 -3.76 31.14
N LEU A 56 0.52 -2.76 31.82
CA LEU A 56 1.23 -2.93 33.09
C LEU A 56 0.22 -2.99 34.23
#